data_AF-A0A7C4X6D2-F1
#
_entry.id   AF-A0A7C4X6D2-F1
#
_cell.length_a   1.000
_cell.length_b   1.000
_cell.length_c   1.000
_cell.angle_alpha   90.00
_cell.angle_beta   90.00
_cell.angle_gamma   90.00
#
_symmetry.space_group_name_H-M   'P 1'
#
loop_
_entity.id
_entity.type
_entity.pdbx_description
1 polymer ?
#
loop_
_entity_poly.entity_id
_entity_poly.type
_entity_poly.pdbx_seq_one_letter_code
_entity_poly.pdbx_strand_id
1 'polypeptide(L)'
;MNRLEVLPVYFRGAGGAIERTEMFKSEPTPYAVPADLYCGSYEVTKGFLGPSRIGNIEIVIFNTRTYRPDPELEEFVKDRLTEAIASKEGPEVVEASGGLAVIRSRIQVSTWWGERGER
;
A
#
# COMPACT_ATOMS: atom_id res chain seq x y z
N MET A 1 13.05 10.78 12.70
CA MET A 1 12.29 9.56 13.06
C MET A 1 11.18 9.41 12.06
N ASN A 2 11.10 8.27 11.40
CA ASN A 2 10.07 7.98 10.41
C ASN A 2 8.99 7.11 11.07
N ARG A 3 7.73 7.37 10.75
CA ARG A 3 6.60 6.51 11.13
C ARG A 3 6.12 5.81 9.86
N LEU A 4 6.18 4.49 9.85
CA LEU A 4 5.57 3.67 8.81
C LEU A 4 4.11 3.41 9.18
N GLU A 5 3.22 3.62 8.23
CA GLU A 5 1.80 3.33 8.34
C GLU A 5 1.43 2.30 7.28
N VAL A 6 0.74 1.24 7.71
CA VAL A 6 0.32 0.16 6.81
C VAL A 6 -1.20 0.04 6.88
N LEU A 7 -1.81 -0.02 5.70
CA LEU A 7 -3.25 -0.20 5.58
C LEU A 7 -3.64 -1.68 5.71
N PRO A 8 -4.94 -1.97 5.89
CA PRO A 8 -5.47 -3.29 5.58
C PRO A 8 -5.06 -3.73 4.17
N VAL A 9 -4.85 -5.03 4.03
CA VAL A 9 -4.53 -5.66 2.77
C VAL A 9 -5.82 -5.92 2.01
N TYR A 10 -5.83 -5.59 0.71
CA TYR A 10 -6.99 -5.81 -0.15
C TYR A 10 -6.73 -6.89 -1.17
N PHE A 11 -7.76 -7.65 -1.52
CA PHE A 11 -7.67 -8.73 -2.51
C PHE A 11 -9.00 -8.95 -3.21
N ARG A 12 -8.96 -9.62 -4.36
CA ARG A 12 -10.15 -10.02 -5.10
C ARG A 12 -10.66 -11.36 -4.57
N GLY A 13 -11.83 -11.36 -3.95
CA GLY A 13 -12.49 -12.55 -3.41
C GLY A 13 -13.05 -13.48 -4.50
N ALA A 14 -13.44 -14.69 -4.10
CA ALA A 14 -13.95 -15.72 -5.02
C ALA A 14 -15.22 -15.30 -5.80
N GLY A 15 -16.01 -14.38 -5.24
CA GLY A 15 -17.19 -13.78 -5.90
C GLY A 15 -16.89 -12.56 -6.77
N GLY A 16 -15.62 -12.18 -6.94
CA GLY A 16 -15.21 -10.97 -7.66
C GLY A 16 -15.33 -9.67 -6.85
N ALA A 17 -15.76 -9.73 -5.59
CA ALA A 17 -15.78 -8.58 -4.70
C ALA A 17 -14.38 -8.21 -4.21
N ILE A 18 -14.15 -6.94 -3.90
CA ILE A 18 -12.95 -6.50 -3.19
C ILE A 18 -13.14 -6.78 -1.71
N GLU A 19 -12.26 -7.60 -1.15
CA GLU A 19 -12.24 -7.97 0.26
C GLU A 19 -11.02 -7.37 0.95
N ARG A 20 -11.03 -7.35 2.29
CA ARG A 20 -9.92 -6.84 3.10
C ARG A 20 -9.56 -7.78 4.23
N THR A 21 -8.27 -7.81 4.58
CA THR A 21 -7.74 -8.51 5.75
C THR A 21 -6.69 -7.65 6.44
N GLU A 22 -6.35 -7.96 7.69
CA GLU A 22 -5.23 -7.29 8.37
C GLU A 22 -3.90 -7.70 7.75
N MET A 23 -2.88 -6.85 7.95
CA MET A 23 -1.53 -7.15 7.50
C MET A 23 -1.03 -8.45 8.13
N PHE A 24 -0.47 -9.34 7.31
CA PHE A 24 0.21 -10.52 7.80
C PHE A 24 1.40 -10.09 8.67
N LYS A 25 1.51 -10.66 9.88
CA LYS A 25 2.62 -10.39 10.81
C LYS A 25 3.99 -10.86 10.29
N SER A 26 4.00 -11.52 9.13
CA SER A 26 5.14 -12.13 8.46
C SER A 26 4.94 -12.04 6.95
N GLU A 27 6.02 -12.09 6.18
CA GLU A 27 5.96 -12.13 4.72
C GLU A 27 5.07 -13.30 4.25
N PRO A 28 3.98 -13.03 3.52
CA PRO A 28 3.14 -14.10 3.00
C PRO A 28 3.94 -14.92 1.99
N THR A 29 4.09 -16.22 2.23
CA THR A 29 4.65 -17.09 1.20
C THR A 29 3.66 -17.17 0.02
N PRO A 30 4.14 -17.16 -1.24
CA PRO A 30 3.27 -17.18 -2.42
C PRO A 30 2.31 -18.38 -2.49
N TYR A 31 2.57 -19.46 -1.74
CA TYR A 31 1.73 -20.65 -1.66
C TYR A 31 0.74 -20.61 -0.49
N ALA A 32 0.97 -19.75 0.51
CA ALA A 32 0.10 -19.62 1.67
C ALA A 32 -1.04 -18.63 1.43
N VAL A 33 -0.94 -17.77 0.40
CA VAL A 33 -1.98 -16.79 0.09
C VAL A 33 -2.92 -17.30 -1.01
N PRO A 34 -4.23 -17.34 -0.75
CA PRO A 34 -5.20 -17.87 -1.70
C PRO A 34 -5.50 -16.92 -2.88
N ALA A 35 -5.04 -15.66 -2.81
CA ALA A 35 -5.26 -14.61 -3.79
C ALA A 35 -4.08 -13.62 -3.81
N ASP A 36 -4.01 -12.81 -4.85
CA ASP A 36 -3.04 -11.71 -4.95
C ASP A 36 -3.42 -10.60 -3.97
N LEU A 37 -2.43 -10.15 -3.18
CA LEU A 37 -2.66 -9.25 -2.07
C LEU A 37 -2.06 -7.88 -2.35
N TYR A 38 -2.87 -6.84 -2.24
CA TYR A 38 -2.48 -5.45 -2.46
C TYR A 38 -2.31 -4.76 -1.10
N CYS A 39 -1.05 -4.53 -0.73
CA CYS A 39 -0.67 -3.97 0.57
C CYS A 39 -0.21 -2.53 0.40
N GLY A 40 -1.06 -1.57 0.77
CA GLY A 40 -0.73 -0.15 0.75
C GLY A 40 0.01 0.29 2.01
N SER A 41 1.07 1.08 1.87
CA SER A 41 1.81 1.67 2.97
C SER A 41 2.31 3.07 2.64
N TYR A 42 2.56 3.86 3.68
CA TYR A 42 3.20 5.16 3.54
C TYR A 42 4.08 5.50 4.75
N GLU A 43 5.11 6.30 4.53
CA GLU A 43 5.96 6.83 5.59
C GLU A 43 5.68 8.30 5.85
N VAL A 44 5.67 8.67 7.12
CA VAL A 44 5.73 10.06 7.56
C VAL A 44 7.15 10.35 8.05
N THR A 45 7.86 11.20 7.31
CA THR A 45 9.21 11.66 7.67
C THR A 45 9.10 12.97 8.43
N LYS A 46 9.62 13.01 9.67
CA LYS A 46 9.69 14.25 10.45
C LYS A 46 10.80 15.15 9.87
N GLY A 47 10.44 16.37 9.47
CA GLY A 47 11.41 17.38 9.04
C GLY A 47 12.32 17.81 10.19
N PHE A 48 13.62 17.99 9.92
CA PHE A 48 14.59 18.46 10.93
C PHE A 48 14.33 19.93 11.34
N LEU A 49 13.88 20.76 10.39
CA LEU A 49 13.58 22.20 10.58
C LEU A 49 12.25 22.61 9.91
N GLY A 50 11.33 21.66 9.70
CA GLY A 50 10.09 21.92 8.98
C GLY A 50 8.99 20.91 9.32
N PRO A 51 7.77 21.09 8.77
CA PRO A 51 6.66 20.19 9.03
C PRO A 51 6.98 18.77 8.57
N SER A 52 6.34 17.79 9.21
CA SER A 52 6.36 16.41 8.75
C SER A 52 5.80 16.32 7.33
N ARG A 53 6.30 15.36 6.55
CA ARG A 53 5.86 15.13 5.16
C ARG A 53 5.67 13.66 4.89
N ILE A 54 4.82 13.37 3.91
CA ILE A 54 4.65 12.04 3.36
C ILE A 54 5.85 11.73 2.46
N GLY A 55 6.63 10.75 2.90
CA GLY A 55 7.84 10.24 2.27
C GLY A 55 7.54 9.17 1.24
N ASN A 56 7.97 7.94 1.50
CA ASN A 56 7.64 6.80 0.65
C ASN A 56 6.14 6.51 0.69
N ILE A 57 5.56 6.16 -0.45
CA ILE A 57 4.14 5.77 -0.57
C ILE A 57 4.07 4.68 -1.62
N GLU A 58 3.65 3.49 -1.22
CA GLU A 58 3.69 2.33 -2.10
C GLU A 58 2.50 1.40 -1.91
N ILE A 59 2.24 0.62 -2.95
CA ILE A 59 1.40 -0.56 -2.93
C ILE A 59 2.31 -1.71 -3.33
N VAL A 60 2.55 -2.62 -2.40
CA VAL A 60 3.26 -3.87 -2.67
C VAL A 60 2.22 -4.93 -2.98
N ILE A 61 2.29 -5.51 -4.18
CA ILE A 61 1.45 -6.64 -4.57
C ILE A 61 2.21 -7.92 -4.26
N PHE A 62 1.72 -8.70 -3.30
CA PHE A 62 2.22 -10.04 -3.04
C PHE A 62 1.53 -11.01 -4.00
N ASN A 63 2.29 -11.42 -5.01
CA ASN A 63 1.76 -12.19 -6.12
C ASN A 63 1.73 -13.69 -5.83
N THR A 64 0.68 -14.34 -6.33
CA THR A 64 0.63 -15.80 -6.48
C THR A 64 1.26 -16.23 -7.82
N ARG A 65 1.47 -17.53 -8.02
CA ARG A 65 1.86 -18.08 -9.34
C ARG A 65 0.84 -17.80 -10.44
N THR A 66 -0.39 -17.52 -10.05
CA THR A 66 -1.51 -17.26 -10.95
C THR A 66 -1.83 -15.77 -11.06
N TYR A 67 -0.89 -14.91 -10.66
CA TYR A 67 -1.10 -13.46 -10.65
C TYR A 67 -1.67 -12.96 -11.98
N ARG A 68 -2.74 -12.19 -11.85
CA ARG A 68 -3.31 -11.41 -12.94
C ARG A 68 -3.39 -9.96 -12.48
N PRO A 69 -2.85 -9.00 -13.26
CA PRO A 69 -3.04 -7.59 -12.96
C PRO A 69 -4.54 -7.28 -12.78
N ASP A 70 -4.88 -6.58 -11.70
CA ASP A 70 -6.22 -6.11 -11.41
C ASP A 70 -6.19 -4.58 -11.27
N PRO A 71 -6.25 -3.84 -12.39
CA PRO A 71 -6.14 -2.38 -12.38
C PRO A 71 -7.25 -1.70 -11.57
N GLU A 72 -8.43 -2.33 -11.48
CA GLU A 72 -9.54 -1.81 -10.67
C GLU A 72 -9.19 -1.89 -9.17
N LEU A 73 -8.64 -3.03 -8.74
CA LEU A 73 -8.17 -3.19 -7.37
C LEU A 73 -6.97 -2.29 -7.07
N GLU A 74 -6.05 -2.08 -8.01
CA GLU A 74 -4.96 -1.11 -7.85
C GLU A 74 -5.48 0.31 -7.60
N GLU A 75 -6.39 0.80 -8.44
CA GLU A 75 -6.96 2.15 -8.28
C GLU A 75 -7.77 2.26 -6.98
N PHE A 76 -8.52 1.21 -6.62
CA PHE A 76 -9.22 1.14 -5.35
C PHE A 76 -8.25 1.27 -4.16
N VAL A 77 -7.11 0.57 -4.18
CA VAL A 77 -6.13 0.64 -3.09
C VAL A 77 -5.43 2.00 -3.07
N LYS A 78 -5.17 2.63 -4.22
CA LYS A 78 -4.69 4.02 -4.28
C LYS A 78 -5.68 4.99 -3.65
N ASP A 79 -6.98 4.82 -3.90
CA ASP A 79 -8.04 5.62 -3.26
C ASP A 79 -8.00 5.45 -1.74
N ARG A 80 -7.99 4.20 -1.25
CA ARG A 80 -7.96 3.91 0.18
C ARG A 80 -6.70 4.47 0.86
N LEU A 81 -5.55 4.40 0.19
CA LEU A 81 -4.29 4.94 0.69
C LEU A 81 -4.35 6.47 0.80
N THR A 82 -4.89 7.13 -0.22
CA THR A 82 -5.06 8.59 -0.24
C THR A 82 -6.04 9.04 0.85
N GLU A 83 -7.17 8.35 1.01
CA GLU A 83 -8.16 8.61 2.06
C GLU A 83 -7.58 8.39 3.47
N ALA A 84 -6.80 7.32 3.67
CA ALA A 84 -6.17 7.04 4.95
C ALA A 84 -5.18 8.15 5.35
N ILE A 85 -4.37 8.63 4.41
CA ILE A 85 -3.47 9.77 4.63
C ILE A 85 -4.29 11.02 4.97
N ALA A 86 -5.33 11.33 4.20
CA ALA A 86 -6.18 12.50 4.45
C ALA A 86 -6.88 12.46 5.82
N SER A 87 -7.27 11.26 6.27
CA SER A 87 -7.99 11.07 7.54
C SER A 87 -7.06 11.04 8.74
N LYS A 88 -5.84 10.53 8.59
CA LYS A 88 -4.91 10.28 9.71
C LYS A 88 -3.90 11.41 9.89
N GLU A 89 -3.53 12.06 8.80
CA GLU A 89 -2.55 13.14 8.80
C GLU A 89 -3.26 14.50 8.74
N GLY A 90 -2.81 15.44 9.56
CA GLY A 90 -3.37 16.79 9.57
C GLY A 90 -3.14 17.53 8.24
N PRO A 91 -3.95 18.57 7.96
CA PRO A 91 -3.86 19.33 6.71
C PRO A 91 -2.46 19.89 6.44
N GLU A 92 -1.74 20.30 7.48
CA GLU A 92 -0.36 20.80 7.37
C GLU A 92 0.61 19.78 6.76
N VAL A 93 0.48 18.49 7.13
CA VAL A 93 1.35 17.42 6.60
C VAL A 93 1.01 17.14 5.14
N VAL A 94 -0.28 17.13 4.81
CA VAL A 94 -0.79 16.92 3.45
C VAL A 94 -0.31 18.04 2.52
N GLU A 95 -0.47 19.30 2.93
CA GLU A 95 -0.03 20.47 2.18
C GLU A 95 1.50 20.51 2.02
N ALA A 96 2.25 20.25 3.09
CA ALA A 96 3.72 20.17 3.04
C ALA A 96 4.24 19.06 2.11
N SER A 97 3.37 18.10 1.77
CA SER A 97 3.65 16.99 0.85
C SER A 97 3.18 17.25 -0.60
N GLY A 98 2.62 18.44 -0.87
CA GLY A 98 2.14 18.86 -2.18
C GLY A 98 0.63 18.67 -2.41
N GLY A 99 -0.12 18.28 -1.38
CA GLY A 99 -1.57 18.02 -1.46
C GLY A 99 -1.92 16.61 -1.94
N LEU A 100 -3.20 16.22 -1.78
CA LEU A 100 -3.67 14.85 -2.03
C LEU A 100 -3.48 14.40 -3.49
N ALA A 101 -3.62 15.30 -4.47
CA ALA A 101 -3.40 14.96 -5.87
C ALA A 101 -1.94 14.54 -6.14
N VAL A 102 -0.98 15.28 -5.57
CA VAL A 102 0.45 14.96 -5.68
C VAL A 102 0.77 13.67 -4.94
N ILE A 103 0.24 13.50 -3.72
CA ILE A 103 0.37 12.28 -2.93
C ILE A 103 -0.11 11.07 -3.73
N ARG A 104 -1.33 11.13 -4.30
CA ARG A 104 -1.89 10.05 -5.12
C ARG A 104 -1.01 9.73 -6.33
N SER A 105 -0.54 10.75 -7.04
CA SER A 105 0.30 10.56 -8.24
C SER A 105 1.66 9.93 -7.94
N ARG A 106 2.13 10.02 -6.69
CA ARG A 106 3.40 9.47 -6.23
C ARG A 106 3.30 8.03 -5.72
N ILE A 107 2.09 7.47 -5.59
CA ILE A 107 1.90 6.09 -5.13
C ILE A 107 2.57 5.16 -6.14
N GLN A 108 3.63 4.50 -5.71
CA GLN A 108 4.32 3.50 -6.52
C GLN A 108 3.63 2.15 -6.34
N VAL A 109 3.45 1.42 -7.44
CA VAL A 109 2.96 0.03 -7.38
C VAL A 109 4.13 -0.87 -7.72
N SER A 110 4.48 -1.75 -6.80
CA SER A 110 5.54 -2.74 -6.98
C SER A 110 4.97 -4.15 -6.84
N THR A 111 5.53 -5.09 -7.58
CA THR A 111 5.18 -6.50 -7.47
C THR A 111 6.31 -7.23 -6.77
N TRP A 112 5.97 -8.06 -5.80
CA TRP A 112 6.91 -8.94 -5.14
C TRP A 112 6.61 -10.39 -5.52
N TRP A 113 7.60 -11.02 -6.15
CA TRP A 113 7.60 -12.45 -6.41
C TRP A 113 8.41 -13.11 -5.31
N GLY A 114 7.80 -14.01 -4.54
CA GLY A 114 8.58 -14.89 -3.68
C GLY A 114 9.42 -15.80 -4.57
N GLU A 115 10.63 -15.37 -4.92
CA GLU A 115 11.56 -16.22 -5.64
C GLU A 115 11.80 -17.47 -4.81
N ARG A 116 11.63 -18.61 -5.48
CA ARG A 116 11.97 -19.91 -4.93
C ARG A 116 13.46 -19.85 -4.64
N GLY A 117 13.84 -19.83 -3.37
CA GLY A 117 15.17 -20.29 -2.99
C GLY A 117 15.31 -21.70 -3.55
N GLU A 118 16.13 -21.84 -4.60
CA GLU A 118 16.55 -23.14 -5.10
C GLU A 118 17.25 -23.85 -3.94
N ARG A 119 16.59 -24.86 -3.38
CA ARG A 119 17.20 -25.88 -2.53
C ARG A 119 16.67 -27.23 -2.98
#